data_AF-A0A8S2FVG2-F1
#
_entry.id   AF-A0A8S2FVG2-F1
#
_cell.length_a   1.000
_cell.length_b   1.000
_cell.length_c   1.000
_cell.angle_alpha   90.00
_cell.angle_beta   90.00
_cell.angle_gamma   90.00
#
_symmetry.space_group_name_H-M   'P 1'
#
loop_
_entity.id
_entity.type
_entity.pdbx_description
1 polymer ?
#
loop_
_entity_poly.entity_id
_entity_poly.type
_entity_poly.pdbx_seq_one_letter_code
_entity_poly.pdbx_strand_id
1 'polypeptide(L)'
;MRRGCFITHDMLDTFDPSFFGISESEAASVDPGYRLLRSKFVHLMDDAGIPIEQIKGSQTAVYIGQFSTDHQVSMFKFGIDTLNRTM
;
A
#
# COMPACT_ATOMS: atom_id res chain seq x y z
N MET A 1 8.09 16.07 -25.18
CA MET A 1 7.04 16.41 -24.18
C MET A 1 7.12 15.41 -23.04
N ARG A 2 7.04 15.86 -21.78
CA ARG A 2 6.86 14.98 -20.60
C ARG A 2 5.36 14.89 -20.31
N ARG A 3 4.79 13.68 -20.33
CA ARG A 3 3.40 13.38 -19.98
C ARG A 3 3.39 12.23 -18.97
N GLY A 4 2.37 12.18 -18.13
CA GLY A 4 2.12 11.09 -17.20
C GLY A 4 0.64 11.04 -16.84
N CYS A 5 0.18 9.89 -16.39
CA CYS A 5 -1.15 9.71 -15.82
C CYS A 5 -0.94 9.39 -14.34
N PHE A 6 -1.50 10.22 -13.46
CA PHE A 6 -1.27 10.15 -12.03
C PHE A 6 -2.58 9.85 -11.33
N ILE A 7 -2.50 9.01 -10.30
CA ILE A 7 -3.60 8.82 -9.36
C ILE A 7 -3.70 10.02 -8.42
N THR A 8 -4.91 10.28 -7.94
CA THR A 8 -5.19 11.39 -7.03
C THR A 8 -4.81 11.03 -5.60
N HIS A 9 -4.55 12.04 -4.77
CA HIS A 9 -4.03 11.82 -3.41
C HIS A 9 -5.05 11.14 -2.48
N ASP A 10 -6.34 11.48 -2.63
CA ASP A 10 -7.46 10.85 -1.94
C ASP A 10 -7.51 9.33 -2.15
N MET A 11 -7.05 8.82 -3.31
CA MET A 11 -6.95 7.37 -3.51
C MET A 11 -5.90 6.71 -2.60
N LEU A 12 -4.83 7.41 -2.25
CA LEU A 12 -3.77 6.91 -1.37
C LEU A 12 -4.18 6.96 0.11
N ASP A 13 -5.07 7.88 0.48
CA ASP A 13 -5.56 8.06 1.85
C ASP A 13 -6.66 7.05 2.24
N THR A 14 -7.06 6.15 1.33
CA THR A 14 -8.06 5.11 1.58
C THR A 14 -7.54 3.93 2.41
N PHE A 15 -6.34 4.00 2.96
CA PHE A 15 -5.76 2.93 3.76
C PHE A 15 -6.10 3.09 5.23
N ASP A 16 -6.83 2.12 5.80
CA ASP A 16 -7.13 2.03 7.24
C ASP A 16 -6.15 1.04 7.90
N PRO A 17 -5.12 1.51 8.63
CA PRO A 17 -4.16 0.64 9.31
C PRO A 17 -4.81 -0.28 10.34
N SER A 18 -5.84 0.22 11.04
CA SER A 18 -6.49 -0.47 12.15
C SER A 18 -7.29 -1.68 11.67
N PHE A 19 -7.99 -1.56 10.54
CA PHE A 19 -8.65 -2.67 9.86
C PHE A 19 -7.68 -3.82 9.54
N PHE A 20 -6.44 -3.47 9.22
CA PHE A 20 -5.38 -4.40 8.86
C PHE A 20 -4.52 -4.88 10.04
N GLY A 21 -4.83 -4.42 11.26
CA GLY A 21 -4.14 -4.80 12.49
C GLY A 21 -2.71 -4.27 12.60
N ILE A 22 -2.39 -3.14 11.97
CA ILE A 22 -1.08 -2.49 12.07
C ILE A 22 -1.20 -1.07 12.62
N SER A 23 -0.15 -0.59 13.29
CA SER A 23 -0.10 0.78 13.82
C SER A 23 0.06 1.83 12.72
N GLU A 24 -0.30 3.08 13.00
CA GLU A 24 -0.06 4.20 12.09
C GLU A 24 1.44 4.38 11.77
N SER A 25 2.30 4.17 12.76
CA SER A 25 3.76 4.24 12.57
C SER A 25 4.28 3.15 11.63
N GLU A 26 3.74 1.93 11.73
CA GLU A 26 4.09 0.85 10.81
C GLU A 26 3.55 1.17 9.41
N ALA A 27 2.30 1.61 9.31
CA ALA A 27 1.67 1.97 8.04
C ALA A 27 2.43 3.09 7.29
N ALA A 28 3.01 4.04 8.00
CA ALA A 28 3.84 5.10 7.41
C ALA A 28 5.10 4.56 6.71
N SER A 29 5.62 3.42 7.17
CA SER A 29 6.78 2.74 6.56
C SER A 29 6.39 1.82 5.39
N VAL A 30 5.10 1.54 5.21
CA VAL A 30 4.61 0.64 4.16
C VAL A 30 4.53 1.38 2.83
N ASP A 31 5.04 0.71 1.79
CA ASP A 31 4.95 1.15 0.40
C ASP A 31 3.52 1.61 0.03
N PRO A 32 3.34 2.84 -0.48
CA PRO A 32 2.02 3.35 -0.90
C PRO A 32 1.34 2.46 -1.94
N GLY A 33 2.10 1.83 -2.85
CA GLY A 33 1.56 0.87 -3.81
C GLY A 33 0.96 -0.35 -3.13
N TYR A 34 1.64 -0.89 -2.12
CA TYR A 34 1.13 -2.00 -1.31
C TYR A 34 -0.11 -1.61 -0.49
N ARG A 35 -0.12 -0.41 0.11
CA ARG A 35 -1.29 0.11 0.84
C ARG A 35 -2.51 0.23 -0.06
N LEU A 36 -2.35 0.84 -1.24
CA LEU A 36 -3.42 0.99 -2.22
C LEU A 36 -3.96 -0.36 -2.67
N LEU A 37 -3.08 -1.31 -3.01
CA LEU A 37 -3.47 -2.67 -3.39
C LEU A 37 -4.35 -3.31 -2.31
N ARG A 38 -3.95 -3.19 -1.05
CA ARG A 38 -4.64 -3.81 0.07
C ARG A 38 -6.01 -3.19 0.33
N SER A 39 -6.12 -1.86 0.26
CA SER A 39 -7.42 -1.16 0.32
C SER A 39 -8.34 -1.53 -0.84
N LYS A 40 -7.82 -1.64 -2.06
CA LYS A 40 -8.64 -2.00 -3.24
C LYS A 40 -9.07 -3.46 -3.21
N PHE A 41 -8.25 -4.35 -2.66
CA PHE A 41 -8.63 -5.75 -2.50
C PHE A 41 -9.87 -5.92 -1.61
N VAL A 42 -9.96 -5.20 -0.49
CA VAL A 42 -11.15 -5.25 0.39
C VAL A 42 -12.39 -4.80 -0.36
N HIS A 43 -12.34 -3.63 -1.01
CA HIS A 43 -13.45 -3.12 -1.82
C HIS A 43 -13.84 -4.07 -2.97
N LEU A 44 -12.86 -4.74 -3.58
CA LEU A 44 -13.11 -5.72 -4.63
C LEU A 44 -13.86 -6.94 -4.10
N MET A 45 -13.49 -7.44 -2.92
CA MET A 45 -14.17 -8.57 -2.29
C MET A 45 -15.61 -8.20 -1.92
N ASP A 46 -15.83 -6.98 -1.41
CA ASP A 46 -17.16 -6.44 -1.13
C ASP A 46 -18.00 -6.31 -2.41
N ASP A 47 -17.43 -5.74 -3.48
CA ASP A 47 -18.09 -5.60 -4.78
C ASP A 47 -18.43 -6.96 -5.40
N ALA A 48 -17.55 -7.94 -5.27
CA ALA A 48 -17.78 -9.32 -5.70
C ALA A 48 -18.81 -10.06 -4.83
N GLY A 49 -19.19 -9.52 -3.67
CA GLY A 49 -20.07 -10.17 -2.70
C GLY A 49 -19.45 -11.43 -2.08
N ILE A 50 -18.11 -11.49 -1.99
CA ILE A 50 -17.37 -12.64 -1.44
C ILE A 50 -16.83 -12.27 -0.05
N PRO A 51 -17.41 -12.82 1.04
CA PRO A 51 -16.86 -12.63 2.38
C PRO A 51 -15.45 -13.21 2.50
N ILE A 52 -14.56 -12.51 3.20
CA ILE A 52 -13.16 -12.94 3.43
C ILE A 52 -13.11 -14.29 4.15
N GLU A 53 -14.10 -14.60 4.97
CA GLU A 53 -14.22 -15.86 5.70
C GLU A 53 -14.36 -17.07 4.76
N GLN A 54 -14.92 -16.88 3.56
CA GLN A 54 -15.10 -17.96 2.59
C GLN A 54 -13.79 -18.34 1.88
N ILE A 55 -12.87 -17.38 1.71
CA ILE A 55 -11.56 -17.65 1.09
C ILE A 55 -10.56 -18.21 2.09
N LYS A 56 -10.78 -18.01 3.40
CA LYS A 56 -9.87 -18.47 4.46
C LYS A 56 -9.77 -20.00 4.47
N GLY A 57 -8.57 -20.52 4.21
CA GLY A 57 -8.31 -21.96 4.16
C GLY A 57 -8.73 -22.64 2.85
N SER A 58 -9.22 -21.88 1.87
CA SER A 58 -9.51 -22.38 0.52
C SER A 58 -8.24 -22.51 -0.32
N GLN A 59 -8.33 -23.21 -1.46
CA GLN A 59 -7.25 -23.29 -2.45
C GLN A 59 -7.24 -22.05 -3.37
N THR A 60 -7.33 -20.85 -2.78
CA THR A 60 -7.32 -19.59 -3.53
C THR A 60 -5.90 -19.05 -3.65
N ALA A 61 -5.46 -18.77 -4.88
CA ALA A 61 -4.17 -18.15 -5.17
C ALA A 61 -4.33 -16.64 -5.46
N VAL A 62 -3.33 -15.84 -5.08
CA VAL A 62 -3.28 -14.39 -5.35
C VAL A 62 -2.01 -14.09 -6.14
N TYR A 63 -2.17 -13.43 -7.30
CA TYR A 63 -1.06 -13.04 -8.17
C TYR A 63 -1.01 -11.51 -8.26
N ILE A 64 0.14 -10.92 -7.92
CA ILE A 64 0.32 -9.46 -7.85
C ILE A 64 1.53 -9.07 -8.69
N GLY A 65 1.32 -8.17 -9.65
CA GLY A 65 2.39 -7.47 -10.34
C GLY A 65 2.71 -6.16 -9.64
N GLN A 66 3.71 -6.14 -8.76
CA GLN A 66 4.13 -4.94 -8.03
C GLN A 66 5.64 -4.78 -8.08
N PHE A 67 6.08 -3.52 -8.22
CA PHE A 67 7.48 -3.12 -8.12
C PHE A 67 7.62 -2.18 -6.93
N SER A 68 8.46 -2.54 -5.95
CA SER A 68 8.62 -1.80 -4.68
C SER A 68 10.00 -1.15 -4.52
N THR A 69 10.91 -1.34 -5.47
CA THR A 69 12.28 -0.82 -5.43
C THR A 69 12.34 0.70 -5.27
N ASP A 70 11.42 1.43 -5.90
CA ASP A 70 11.41 2.89 -5.87
C ASP A 70 11.09 3.43 -4.48
N HIS A 71 10.19 2.77 -3.74
CA HIS A 71 9.85 3.14 -2.38
C HIS A 71 11.00 2.88 -1.41
N GLN A 72 11.67 1.73 -1.53
CA GLN A 72 12.86 1.39 -0.74
C GLN A 72 13.96 2.44 -0.94
N VAL A 73 14.23 2.82 -2.20
CA VAL A 73 15.22 3.86 -2.54
C VAL A 73 14.79 5.23 -2.01
N SER A 74 13.51 5.57 -2.10
CA SER A 74 12.96 6.82 -1.56
C SER A 74 13.15 6.90 -0.05
N MET A 75 12.72 5.88 0.70
CA MET A 75 12.90 5.81 2.15
C MET A 75 14.37 5.95 2.56
N PHE A 76 15.28 5.28 1.85
CA PHE A 76 16.70 5.36 2.13
C PHE A 76 17.26 6.77 1.92
N LYS A 77 16.88 7.44 0.81
CA LYS A 77 17.27 8.83 0.54
C LYS A 77 16.72 9.79 1.58
N PHE A 78 15.43 9.70 1.89
CA PHE A 78 14.80 10.53 2.93
C PHE A 78 15.43 10.33 4.30
N GLY A 79 15.81 9.09 4.66
CA GLY A 79 16.54 8.78 5.89
C GLY A 79 17.90 9.48 5.95
N ILE A 80 18.66 9.46 4.85
CA ILE A 80 19.96 10.15 4.75
C ILE A 80 19.79 11.68 4.80
N ASP A 81 18.81 12.24 4.11
CA ASP A 81 18.57 13.69 4.09
C ASP A 81 18.14 14.23 5.46
N THR A 82 17.39 13.42 6.22
CA THR A 82 16.96 13.79 7.58
C THR A 82 18.15 13.78 8.56
N LEU A 83 19.04 12.79 8.45
CA LEU A 83 20.28 12.74 9.25
C LEU A 83 21.21 13.93 8.95
N ASN A 84 21.34 14.32 7.68
CA ASN A 84 22.20 15.44 7.26
C ASN A 84 21.66 16.82 7.68
N ARG A 85 20.36 16.94 8.00
CA ARG A 85 19.75 18.20 8.48
C ARG A 85 19.83 18.39 10.00
N THR A 86 20.17 17.34 10.74
CA THR A 86 20.16 17.33 12.21
C THR A 86 21.57 17.36 12.80
N MET A 87 22.61 17.32 11.95
CA MET A 87 24.02 17.60 12.26
C MET A 87 24.44 18.93 11.65
#